data_AF-A0A9R1FA42-F1
#
_entry.id   AF-A0A9R1FA42-F1
#
_cell.length_a   1.000
_cell.length_b   1.000
_cell.length_c   1.000
_cell.angle_alpha   90.00
_cell.angle_beta   90.00
_cell.angle_gamma   90.00
#
_symmetry.space_group_name_H-M   'P 1'
#
loop_
_entity.id
_entity.type
_entity.pdbx_description
1 polymer ?
#
loop_
_entity_poly.entity_id
_entity_poly.type
_entity_poly.pdbx_seq_one_letter_code
_entity_poly.pdbx_strand_id
1 'polypeptide(L)'
;MRFAVLGSNIVIVTNPRCGQAPTLFYDTKRTGLAVGPPLPGPLVGDFHTSVATADMLYALSFHHRNQQHSFEVMSWESPNPHTMSWSWTSVPSPPPFEEDEWIASYAVHPDGRTIFMSGVNKYNLKRRTFSFDTGYCEWRFHGEWALPFQGQGYYDKTLDGWVGLHEDGYICACQVAPRSRASTMQPEWKIVKGKLFHKVPERKRAASYATLTCMGNARFCLVECVVREEVEYEDALGDCDGCMLLMTKFGLKYSHNGELQTINRTTNSYVLSKHITGFSPVAFWM
;
A
#
# COMPACT_ATOMS: atom_id res chain seq x y z
N MET A 1 5.69 -4.05 -12.72
CA MET A 1 5.80 -2.62 -12.36
C MET A 1 5.19 -2.39 -10.99
N ARG A 2 5.78 -1.52 -10.17
CA ARG A 2 5.30 -1.11 -8.84
C ARG A 2 5.39 0.41 -8.74
N PHE A 3 4.55 0.99 -7.89
CA PHE A 3 4.47 2.43 -7.71
C PHE A 3 4.41 2.80 -6.23
N ALA A 4 4.96 3.95 -5.90
CA ALA A 4 4.80 4.62 -4.62
C ALA A 4 4.69 6.14 -4.85
N VAL A 5 4.26 6.87 -3.82
CA VAL A 5 4.23 8.34 -3.85
C VAL A 5 5.11 8.87 -2.74
N LEU A 6 5.99 9.81 -3.07
CA LEU A 6 6.84 10.49 -2.11
C LEU A 6 6.78 12.00 -2.36
N GLY A 7 6.05 12.71 -1.50
CA GLY A 7 5.74 14.12 -1.73
C GLY A 7 4.98 14.33 -3.05
N SER A 8 5.56 15.11 -3.98
CA SER A 8 5.00 15.30 -5.33
C SER A 8 5.50 14.28 -6.37
N ASN A 9 6.36 13.35 -5.98
CA ASN A 9 6.94 12.38 -6.89
C ASN A 9 6.13 11.08 -6.91
N ILE A 10 5.79 10.61 -8.10
CA ILE A 10 5.41 9.22 -8.33
C ILE A 10 6.70 8.44 -8.58
N VAL A 11 7.01 7.51 -7.70
CA VAL A 11 8.15 6.59 -7.82
C VAL A 11 7.69 5.36 -8.59
N ILE A 12 8.42 5.00 -9.65
CA ILE A 12 8.05 3.93 -10.59
C ILE A 12 9.18 2.91 -10.65
N VAL A 13 8.92 1.71 -10.15
CA VAL A 13 9.80 0.56 -10.32
C VAL A 13 9.29 -0.24 -11.51
N THR A 14 9.91 -0.06 -12.67
CA THR A 14 9.45 -0.60 -13.96
C THR A 14 9.45 -2.13 -13.96
N ASN A 15 10.57 -2.74 -13.61
CA ASN A 15 10.74 -4.19 -13.49
C ASN A 15 11.41 -4.55 -12.15
N PRO A 16 10.63 -4.88 -11.10
CA PRO A 16 11.19 -5.23 -9.80
C PRO A 16 12.05 -6.50 -9.83
N ARG A 17 11.94 -7.35 -10.87
CA ARG A 17 12.74 -8.57 -11.03
C ARG A 17 14.07 -8.33 -11.76
N CYS A 18 14.33 -7.12 -12.25
CA CYS A 18 15.56 -6.78 -12.94
C CYS A 18 16.34 -5.76 -12.11
N GLY A 19 17.41 -6.19 -11.44
CA GLY A 19 18.26 -5.33 -10.61
C GLY A 19 19.05 -4.26 -11.36
N GLN A 20 19.00 -4.24 -12.70
CA GLN A 20 19.60 -3.19 -13.53
C GLN A 20 18.57 -2.15 -13.99
N ALA A 21 17.27 -2.44 -13.86
CA ALA A 21 16.25 -1.51 -14.30
C ALA A 21 16.23 -0.29 -13.36
N PRO A 22 16.29 0.94 -13.88
CA PRO A 22 16.29 2.12 -13.04
C PRO A 22 14.91 2.34 -12.40
N THR A 23 14.92 3.02 -11.26
CA THR A 23 13.72 3.62 -10.68
C THR A 23 13.45 4.96 -11.36
N LEU A 24 12.23 5.20 -11.80
CA LEU A 24 11.85 6.48 -12.40
C LEU A 24 11.08 7.32 -11.38
N PHE A 25 11.25 8.64 -11.46
CA PHE A 25 10.59 9.61 -10.60
C PHE A 25 9.87 10.62 -11.46
N TYR A 26 8.55 10.62 -11.39
CA TYR A 26 7.73 11.62 -12.07
C TYR A 26 7.29 12.69 -11.06
N ASP A 27 7.87 13.89 -11.16
CA ASP A 27 7.48 15.04 -10.33
C ASP A 27 6.22 15.67 -10.93
N THR A 28 5.10 15.49 -10.23
CA THR A 28 3.80 16.00 -10.67
C THR A 28 3.69 17.52 -10.65
N LYS A 29 4.51 18.23 -9.86
CA LYS A 29 4.52 19.70 -9.85
C LYS A 29 5.31 20.28 -11.00
N ARG A 30 6.42 19.64 -11.36
CA ARG A 30 7.32 20.10 -12.43
C ARG A 30 7.05 19.43 -13.77
N THR A 31 6.15 18.44 -13.80
CA THR A 31 5.89 17.60 -14.98
C THR A 31 7.16 16.98 -15.57
N GLY A 32 8.12 16.67 -14.70
CA GLY A 32 9.45 16.20 -15.07
C GLY A 32 9.66 14.74 -14.72
N LEU A 33 10.40 14.02 -15.57
CA LEU A 33 10.81 12.65 -15.33
C LEU A 33 12.31 12.60 -15.02
N ALA A 34 12.66 12.03 -13.87
CA ALA A 34 14.04 11.77 -13.46
C ALA A 34 14.32 10.27 -13.40
N VAL A 35 15.56 9.91 -13.66
CA VAL A 35 16.07 8.54 -13.49
C VAL A 35 16.86 8.51 -12.19
N GLY A 36 16.50 7.60 -11.29
CA GLY A 36 17.24 7.34 -10.07
C GLY A 36 17.87 5.95 -10.06
N PRO A 37 18.42 5.53 -8.91
CA PRO A 37 19.15 4.29 -8.80
C PRO A 37 18.25 3.08 -9.05
N PRO A 38 18.82 1.95 -9.52
CA PRO A 38 18.10 0.69 -9.55
C PRO A 38 17.75 0.24 -8.12
N LEU A 39 16.89 -0.77 -8.02
CA LEU A 39 16.64 -1.41 -6.73
C LEU A 39 17.94 -2.03 -6.18
N PRO A 40 18.21 -1.89 -4.87
CA PRO A 40 19.28 -2.63 -4.21
C PRO A 40 19.01 -4.13 -4.30
N GLY A 41 20.08 -4.93 -4.34
CA GLY A 41 20.03 -6.38 -4.54
C GLY A 41 18.94 -7.11 -3.73
N PRO A 42 18.80 -6.86 -2.42
CA PRO A 42 17.78 -7.51 -1.60
C PRO A 42 16.32 -7.22 -1.97
N LEU A 43 16.04 -6.10 -2.65
CA LEU A 43 14.68 -5.77 -3.11
C LEU A 43 14.35 -6.32 -4.51
N VAL A 44 15.35 -6.84 -5.23
CA VAL A 44 15.16 -7.38 -6.58
C VAL A 44 14.40 -8.70 -6.49
N GLY A 45 13.23 -8.75 -7.12
CA GLY A 45 12.30 -9.87 -7.03
C GLY A 45 11.22 -9.68 -5.97
N ASP A 46 11.56 -9.01 -4.87
CA ASP A 46 10.78 -9.02 -3.62
C ASP A 46 10.29 -7.62 -3.18
N PHE A 47 10.25 -6.65 -4.08
CA PHE A 47 9.63 -5.32 -3.82
C PHE A 47 8.09 -5.43 -3.75
N HIS A 48 7.60 -5.88 -2.59
CA HIS A 48 6.17 -6.11 -2.34
C HIS A 48 5.52 -4.98 -1.54
N THR A 49 6.23 -4.45 -0.55
CA THR A 49 5.72 -3.43 0.37
C THR A 49 6.67 -2.24 0.40
N SER A 50 6.13 -1.06 0.07
CA SER A 50 6.84 0.21 0.18
C SER A 50 5.97 1.21 0.91
N VAL A 51 6.54 1.92 1.87
CA VAL A 51 5.85 2.88 2.73
C VAL A 51 6.51 4.23 2.59
N ALA A 52 5.76 5.20 2.10
CA ALA A 52 6.22 6.57 2.07
C ALA A 52 5.91 7.28 3.39
N THR A 53 6.91 8.00 3.89
CA THR A 53 6.75 8.98 4.97
C THR A 53 6.80 10.38 4.35
N ALA A 54 7.09 11.42 5.14
CA ALA A 54 7.11 12.79 4.65
C ALA A 54 8.15 13.01 3.53
N ASP A 55 9.33 12.41 3.67
CA ASP A 55 10.52 12.68 2.86
C ASP A 55 11.29 11.42 2.43
N MET A 56 11.00 10.27 3.04
CA MET A 56 11.65 9.00 2.74
C MET A 56 10.68 7.92 2.30
N LEU A 57 11.13 7.06 1.37
CA LEU A 57 10.42 5.85 0.94
C LEU A 57 11.13 4.62 1.52
N TYR A 58 10.46 3.94 2.44
CA TYR A 58 10.93 2.69 3.03
C TYR A 58 10.43 1.51 2.20
N ALA A 59 11.26 0.50 2.00
CA ALA A 59 10.90 -0.71 1.26
C ALA A 59 11.41 -1.94 2.00
N LEU A 60 10.56 -2.96 2.10
CA LEU A 60 10.82 -4.20 2.82
C LEU A 60 10.76 -5.38 1.84
N SER A 61 11.79 -6.22 1.82
CA SER A 61 11.77 -7.50 1.08
C SER A 61 11.21 -8.64 1.92
N PHE A 62 10.53 -9.57 1.25
CA PHE A 62 10.11 -10.84 1.83
C PHE A 62 10.82 -11.97 1.11
N HIS A 63 11.68 -12.68 1.83
CA HIS A 63 12.34 -13.84 1.27
C HIS A 63 11.69 -15.11 1.78
N HIS A 64 11.29 -15.97 0.85
CA HIS A 64 11.00 -17.38 1.12
C HIS A 64 12.32 -18.13 0.94
N ARG A 65 12.87 -18.76 2.01
CA ARG A 65 14.10 -19.62 2.06
C ARG A 65 15.32 -18.99 2.74
N ASN A 66 15.34 -18.98 4.06
CA ASN A 66 16.51 -18.77 4.93
C ASN A 66 17.29 -17.46 4.72
N GLN A 67 16.71 -16.46 4.04
CA GLN A 67 17.31 -15.14 3.90
C GLN A 67 16.61 -14.16 4.83
N GLN A 68 17.40 -13.35 5.53
CA GLN A 68 16.87 -12.31 6.38
C GLN A 68 16.16 -11.25 5.53
N HIS A 69 14.94 -10.88 5.93
CA HIS A 69 14.22 -9.74 5.36
C HIS A 69 15.13 -8.51 5.33
N SER A 70 15.22 -7.84 4.18
CA SER A 70 15.95 -6.57 4.08
C SER A 70 15.01 -5.40 4.21
N PHE A 71 15.50 -4.35 4.86
CA PHE A 71 14.78 -3.10 5.01
C PHE A 71 15.65 -1.96 4.51
N GLU A 72 15.21 -1.34 3.42
CA GLU A 72 15.94 -0.29 2.73
C GLU A 72 15.15 1.00 2.77
N VAL A 73 15.86 2.12 2.72
CA VAL A 73 15.27 3.44 2.62
C VAL A 73 15.84 4.18 1.43
N MET A 74 14.95 4.84 0.71
CA MET A 74 15.27 5.76 -0.37
C MET A 74 15.05 7.18 0.13
N SER A 75 16.10 7.98 -0.01
CA SER A 75 16.13 9.39 0.39
C SER A 75 16.80 10.23 -0.69
N TRP A 76 16.51 11.54 -0.66
CA TRP A 76 17.18 12.53 -1.50
C TRP A 76 18.37 13.08 -0.74
N GLU A 77 19.52 12.46 -0.92
CA GLU A 77 20.74 12.77 -0.17
C GLU A 77 21.87 13.28 -1.07
N SER A 78 22.87 13.88 -0.44
CA SER A 78 24.04 14.44 -1.10
C SER A 78 25.21 13.46 -0.97
N PRO A 79 25.53 12.64 -1.98
CA PRO A 79 26.75 11.83 -1.97
C PRO A 79 28.03 12.70 -2.00
N ASN A 80 27.94 13.97 -2.40
CA ASN A 80 29.01 14.98 -2.43
C ASN A 80 28.38 16.38 -2.22
N PRO A 81 29.06 17.41 -1.68
CA PRO A 81 28.46 18.73 -1.36
C PRO A 81 27.87 19.51 -2.55
N HIS A 82 28.05 19.03 -3.78
CA HIS A 82 27.68 19.74 -5.01
C HIS A 82 26.56 19.08 -5.82
N THR A 83 26.09 17.89 -5.43
CA THR A 83 25.08 17.15 -6.18
C THR A 83 24.21 16.34 -5.23
N MET A 84 22.91 16.64 -5.22
CA MET A 84 21.90 15.79 -4.60
C MET A 84 21.37 14.78 -5.62
N SER A 85 21.13 13.56 -5.16
CA SER A 85 20.57 12.49 -5.97
C SER A 85 19.77 11.52 -5.11
N TRP A 86 18.83 10.80 -5.72
CA TRP A 86 18.17 9.68 -5.06
C TRP A 86 19.18 8.57 -4.77
N SER A 87 19.17 8.03 -3.56
CA SER A 87 20.01 6.90 -3.16
C SER A 87 19.23 5.93 -2.27
N TRP A 88 19.56 4.64 -2.40
CA TRP A 88 19.12 3.61 -1.47
C TRP A 88 20.18 3.40 -0.40
N THR A 89 19.75 3.23 0.85
CA THR A 89 20.61 2.80 1.95
C THR A 89 19.89 1.76 2.79
N SER A 90 20.65 0.86 3.41
CA SER A 90 20.08 -0.15 4.30
C SER A 90 19.75 0.46 5.65
N VAL A 91 18.55 0.16 6.14
CA VAL A 91 18.10 0.61 7.46
C VAL A 91 18.89 -0.16 8.53
N PRO A 92 19.54 0.51 9.51
CA PRO A 92 20.43 -0.14 10.47
C PRO A 92 19.78 -1.23 11.32
N SER A 93 18.47 -1.12 11.56
CA SER A 93 17.73 -2.06 12.40
C SER A 93 16.97 -3.06 11.54
N PRO A 94 17.37 -4.34 11.55
CA PRO A 94 16.74 -5.35 10.72
C PRO A 94 15.28 -5.55 11.16
N PRO A 95 14.41 -5.88 10.20
CA PRO A 95 13.00 -6.14 10.48
C PRO A 95 12.81 -7.41 11.35
N PRO A 96 11.91 -7.38 12.35
CA PRO A 96 11.71 -8.46 13.32
C PRO A 96 10.76 -9.57 12.83
N PHE A 97 10.51 -9.66 11.52
CA PHE A 97 9.60 -10.65 10.94
C PHE A 97 10.26 -12.04 10.89
N GLU A 98 9.45 -13.06 11.13
CA GLU A 98 9.87 -14.46 11.04
C GLU A 98 9.99 -14.89 9.57
N GLU A 99 10.71 -15.98 9.30
CA GLU A 99 10.71 -16.58 7.98
C GLU A 99 9.27 -16.91 7.53
N ASP A 100 8.99 -16.68 6.24
CA ASP A 100 7.66 -16.87 5.63
C ASP A 100 6.55 -15.98 6.19
N GLU A 101 6.90 -14.97 6.98
CA GLU A 101 6.00 -13.88 7.34
C GLU A 101 6.04 -12.80 6.25
N TRP A 102 4.88 -12.53 5.66
CA TRP A 102 4.71 -11.45 4.69
C TRP A 102 3.92 -10.31 5.33
N ILE A 103 4.20 -9.06 4.93
CA ILE A 103 3.40 -7.92 5.42
C ILE A 103 2.04 -7.92 4.74
N ALA A 104 1.02 -8.23 5.53
CA ALA A 104 -0.38 -8.17 5.12
C ALA A 104 -0.89 -6.74 5.06
N SER A 105 -0.42 -5.87 5.96
CA SER A 105 -0.86 -4.49 6.01
C SER A 105 0.08 -3.56 6.73
N TYR A 106 -0.04 -2.28 6.43
CA TYR A 106 0.75 -1.24 7.05
C TYR A 106 0.00 0.09 7.06
N ALA A 107 0.34 0.96 8.01
CA ALA A 107 -0.19 2.33 8.06
C ALA A 107 0.84 3.26 8.69
N VAL A 108 0.89 4.49 8.20
CA VAL A 108 1.70 5.55 8.83
C VAL A 108 0.90 6.16 9.97
N HIS A 109 1.53 6.29 11.13
CA HIS A 109 0.96 6.93 12.30
C HIS A 109 0.82 8.45 12.06
N PRO A 110 -0.14 9.14 12.69
CA PRO A 110 -0.34 10.58 12.55
C PRO A 110 0.88 11.47 12.86
N ASP A 111 1.90 10.92 13.52
CA ASP A 111 3.15 11.63 13.80
C ASP A 111 4.07 11.75 12.56
N GLY A 112 3.72 11.09 11.45
CA GLY A 112 4.46 11.11 10.19
C GLY A 112 5.78 10.33 10.22
N ARG A 113 6.10 9.68 11.34
CA ARG A 113 7.42 9.07 11.62
C ARG A 113 7.31 7.59 11.99
N THR A 114 6.22 7.19 12.60
CA THR A 114 6.03 5.80 13.04
C THR A 114 5.25 5.03 11.98
N ILE A 115 5.78 3.91 11.51
CA ILE A 115 5.12 3.03 10.55
C ILE A 115 4.66 1.78 11.28
N PHE A 116 3.35 1.49 11.30
CA PHE A 116 2.81 0.22 11.78
C PHE A 116 2.77 -0.78 10.63
N MET A 117 3.13 -2.04 10.92
CA MET A 117 3.14 -3.13 9.95
C MET A 117 2.65 -4.41 10.63
N SER A 118 1.73 -5.12 9.97
CA SER A 118 1.22 -6.42 10.41
C SER A 118 1.74 -7.52 9.48
N GLY A 119 2.50 -8.44 10.06
CA GLY A 119 2.97 -9.65 9.40
C GLY A 119 1.99 -10.81 9.57
N VAL A 120 1.90 -11.67 8.55
CA VAL A 120 1.16 -12.93 8.57
C VAL A 120 2.07 -14.06 8.14
N ASN A 121 2.24 -15.07 8.99
CA ASN A 121 3.00 -16.25 8.64
C ASN A 121 2.19 -17.15 7.69
N LYS A 122 2.81 -17.57 6.60
CA LYS A 122 2.19 -18.36 5.53
C LYS A 122 1.64 -19.71 5.98
N TYR A 123 2.26 -20.37 6.95
CA TYR A 123 1.95 -21.76 7.31
C TYR A 123 0.99 -21.89 8.48
N ASN A 124 1.20 -21.09 9.52
CA ASN A 124 0.40 -21.16 10.75
C ASN A 124 -0.62 -20.01 10.87
N LEU A 125 -0.65 -19.09 9.89
CA LEU A 125 -1.54 -17.92 9.87
C LEU A 125 -1.41 -17.00 11.09
N LYS A 126 -0.31 -17.12 11.84
CA LYS A 126 0.00 -16.26 12.98
C LYS A 126 0.11 -14.82 12.50
N ARG A 127 -0.54 -13.91 13.23
CA ARG A 127 -0.59 -12.47 12.97
C ARG A 127 0.21 -11.75 14.04
N ARG A 128 1.11 -10.86 13.63
CA ARG A 128 1.93 -10.07 14.55
C ARG A 128 1.99 -8.64 14.05
N THR A 129 1.86 -7.67 14.96
CA THR A 129 2.00 -6.26 14.60
C THR A 129 3.22 -5.64 15.25
N PHE A 130 3.97 -4.90 14.44
CA PHE A 130 5.12 -4.13 14.85
C PHE A 130 4.97 -2.68 14.42
N SER A 131 5.72 -1.78 15.04
CA SER A 131 5.95 -0.45 14.51
C SER A 131 7.43 -0.19 14.35
N PHE A 132 7.79 0.54 13.30
CA PHE A 132 9.12 1.06 13.08
C PHE A 132 9.12 2.58 13.26
N ASP A 133 9.99 3.08 14.13
CA ASP A 133 10.22 4.51 14.34
C ASP A 133 11.36 4.98 13.41
N THR A 134 11.04 5.80 12.41
CA THR A 134 12.01 6.15 11.36
C THR A 134 13.14 7.05 11.82
N GLY A 135 12.97 7.81 12.90
CA GLY A 135 14.03 8.72 13.38
C GLY A 135 14.95 8.10 14.43
N TYR A 136 14.53 7.05 15.14
CA TYR A 136 15.39 6.28 16.05
C TYR A 136 15.87 4.98 15.40
N CYS A 137 15.31 4.62 14.24
CA CYS A 137 15.49 3.34 13.60
C CYS A 137 15.19 2.18 14.56
N GLU A 138 14.06 2.22 15.27
CA GLU A 138 13.72 1.21 16.27
C GLU A 138 12.43 0.46 15.94
N TRP A 139 12.47 -0.86 16.09
CA TRP A 139 11.30 -1.72 16.02
C TRP A 139 10.65 -1.92 17.38
N ARG A 140 9.32 -2.00 17.39
CA ARG A 140 8.52 -2.28 18.59
C ARG A 140 7.44 -3.29 18.27
N PHE A 141 7.28 -4.30 19.12
CA PHE A 141 6.21 -5.29 19.01
C PHE A 141 4.96 -4.81 19.76
N HIS A 142 3.79 -4.97 19.15
CA HIS A 142 2.49 -4.54 19.67
C HIS A 142 1.52 -5.67 19.99
N GLY A 143 1.84 -6.92 19.64
CA GLY A 143 1.02 -8.07 19.99
C GLY A 143 0.71 -9.00 18.83
N GLU A 144 0.08 -10.13 19.17
CA GLU A 144 -0.34 -11.17 18.23
C GLU A 144 -1.69 -10.85 17.58
N TRP A 145 -1.75 -9.71 16.89
CA TRP A 145 -2.91 -9.24 16.14
C TRP A 145 -2.46 -8.58 14.84
N ALA A 146 -3.40 -8.30 13.93
CA ALA A 146 -3.13 -7.58 12.68
C ALA A 146 -4.05 -6.37 12.53
N LEU A 147 -3.60 -5.36 11.80
CA LEU A 147 -4.44 -4.27 11.35
C LEU A 147 -5.62 -4.83 10.52
N PRO A 148 -6.82 -4.25 10.62
CA PRO A 148 -8.05 -4.83 10.08
C PRO A 148 -8.21 -4.61 8.56
N PHE A 149 -7.12 -4.33 7.85
CA PHE A 149 -7.10 -4.08 6.42
C PHE A 149 -5.94 -4.83 5.77
N GLN A 150 -5.98 -4.93 4.45
CA GLN A 150 -4.94 -5.46 3.59
C GLN A 150 -4.27 -4.30 2.85
N GLY A 151 -2.94 -4.37 2.73
CA GLY A 151 -2.14 -3.32 2.13
C GLY A 151 -2.11 -2.05 3.00
N GLN A 152 -2.17 -0.89 2.35
CA GLN A 152 -2.04 0.39 3.02
C GLN A 152 -3.34 0.84 3.71
N GLY A 153 -3.25 1.16 4.99
CA GLY A 153 -4.21 1.98 5.71
C GLY A 153 -3.79 3.46 5.70
N TYR A 154 -4.77 4.34 5.58
CA TYR A 154 -4.57 5.78 5.54
C TYR A 154 -5.14 6.43 6.79
N TYR A 155 -4.35 7.24 7.47
CA TYR A 155 -4.89 8.08 8.52
C TYR A 155 -5.75 9.20 7.92
N ASP A 156 -6.95 9.39 8.46
CA ASP A 156 -7.78 10.54 8.16
C ASP A 156 -8.10 11.32 9.45
N LYS A 157 -7.74 12.60 9.45
CA LYS A 157 -7.93 13.49 10.60
C LYS A 157 -9.41 13.73 10.96
N THR A 158 -10.32 13.65 10.00
CA THR A 158 -11.76 13.89 10.22
C THR A 158 -12.40 12.71 10.94
N LEU A 159 -11.94 11.49 10.62
CA LEU A 159 -12.38 10.26 11.28
C LEU A 159 -11.56 9.93 12.53
N ASP A 160 -10.40 10.58 12.68
CA ASP A 160 -9.38 10.32 13.70
C ASP A 160 -9.01 8.82 13.81
N GLY A 161 -8.73 8.22 12.67
CA GLY A 161 -8.48 6.79 12.57
C GLY A 161 -7.81 6.39 11.26
N TRP A 162 -7.34 5.14 11.23
CA TRP A 162 -6.89 4.53 9.99
C TRP A 162 -8.06 3.94 9.22
N VAL A 163 -8.08 4.17 7.91
CA VAL A 163 -9.06 3.62 6.98
C VAL A 163 -8.34 2.74 5.96
N GLY A 164 -8.85 1.55 5.72
CA GLY A 164 -8.25 0.61 4.78
C GLY A 164 -9.27 -0.32 4.12
N LEU A 165 -8.75 -1.16 3.22
CA LEU A 165 -9.52 -2.21 2.55
C LEU A 165 -9.48 -3.49 3.39
N HIS A 166 -10.61 -3.92 3.91
CA HIS A 166 -10.75 -5.22 4.57
C HIS A 166 -10.61 -6.36 3.55
N GLU A 167 -10.05 -7.50 3.96
CA GLU A 167 -9.83 -8.68 3.11
C GLU A 167 -11.12 -9.16 2.40
N ASP A 168 -12.26 -9.03 3.08
CA ASP A 168 -13.57 -9.43 2.57
C ASP A 168 -14.22 -8.49 1.53
N GLY A 169 -13.58 -7.39 1.13
CA GLY A 169 -14.19 -6.47 0.15
C GLY A 169 -14.87 -5.23 0.74
N TYR A 170 -14.68 -4.98 2.03
CA TYR A 170 -15.28 -3.82 2.71
C TYR A 170 -14.26 -2.73 2.98
N ILE A 171 -14.76 -1.53 3.24
CA ILE A 171 -13.95 -0.48 3.87
C ILE A 171 -14.09 -0.62 5.37
N CYS A 172 -12.96 -0.62 6.07
CA CYS A 172 -12.91 -0.59 7.51
C CYS A 172 -12.21 0.68 8.01
N ALA A 173 -12.56 1.09 9.22
CA ALA A 173 -11.84 2.11 9.95
C ALA A 173 -11.57 1.63 11.38
N CYS A 174 -10.36 1.86 11.88
CA CYS A 174 -9.98 1.57 13.26
C CYS A 174 -9.29 2.77 13.90
N GLN A 175 -9.29 2.79 15.24
CA GLN A 175 -8.52 3.78 15.98
C GLN A 175 -7.03 3.57 15.75
N VAL A 176 -6.27 4.66 15.81
CA VAL A 176 -4.81 4.61 15.73
C VAL A 176 -4.26 3.88 16.95
N ALA A 177 -3.49 2.82 16.71
CA ALA A 177 -2.88 2.05 17.80
C ALA A 177 -1.87 2.93 18.56
N PRO A 178 -1.82 2.85 19.91
CA PRO A 178 -0.85 3.59 20.69
C PRO A 178 0.58 3.11 20.40
N ARG A 179 1.55 4.02 20.52
CA ARG A 179 2.97 3.69 20.33
C ARG A 179 3.62 3.00 21.55
N SER A 180 2.94 3.01 22.70
CA SER A 180 3.48 2.53 23.99
C SER A 180 3.20 1.06 24.23
N ARG A 181 4.11 0.37 24.94
CA ARG A 181 3.99 -1.03 25.40
C ARG A 181 2.77 -1.33 26.27
N ALA A 182 2.12 -0.32 26.84
CA ALA A 182 1.06 -0.51 27.83
C ALA A 182 -0.21 -1.17 27.27
N SER A 183 -0.41 -1.14 25.95
CA SER A 183 -1.55 -1.79 25.30
C SER A 183 -1.06 -2.67 24.17
N THR A 184 -1.22 -3.98 24.34
CA THR A 184 -1.09 -4.97 23.25
C THR A 184 -2.44 -5.30 22.64
N MET A 185 -3.47 -4.52 22.94
CA MET A 185 -4.82 -4.77 22.50
C MET A 185 -4.99 -4.34 21.04
N GLN A 186 -5.58 -5.23 20.24
CA GLN A 186 -5.96 -4.90 18.88
C GLN A 186 -6.93 -3.71 18.89
N PRO A 187 -6.72 -2.68 18.06
CA PRO A 187 -7.66 -1.57 17.94
C PRO A 187 -9.02 -2.10 17.50
N GLU A 188 -10.10 -1.63 18.11
CA GLU A 188 -11.45 -1.92 17.60
C GLU A 188 -11.62 -1.29 16.22
N TRP A 189 -12.32 -2.00 15.34
CA TRP A 189 -12.61 -1.54 13.99
C TRP A 189 -14.08 -1.62 13.65
N LYS A 190 -14.48 -0.77 12.71
CA LYS A 190 -15.84 -0.70 12.16
C LYS A 190 -15.78 -0.90 10.67
N ILE A 191 -16.76 -1.60 10.13
CA ILE A 191 -16.85 -1.91 8.71
C ILE A 191 -18.06 -1.17 8.13
N VAL A 192 -17.91 -0.62 6.92
CA VAL A 192 -19.02 -0.04 6.16
C VAL A 192 -20.02 -1.13 5.79
N LYS A 193 -21.31 -0.89 6.05
CA LYS A 193 -22.39 -1.76 5.58
C LYS A 193 -22.44 -1.77 4.04
N GLY A 194 -22.14 -2.93 3.45
CA GLY A 194 -22.14 -3.15 2.01
C GLY A 194 -20.74 -3.20 1.41
N LYS A 195 -20.44 -4.28 0.69
CA LYS A 195 -19.19 -4.44 -0.03
C LYS A 195 -19.06 -3.35 -1.09
N LEU A 196 -17.91 -2.67 -1.09
CA LEU A 196 -17.58 -1.66 -2.10
C LEU A 196 -16.83 -2.28 -3.29
N PHE A 197 -16.12 -3.38 -3.07
CA PHE A 197 -15.48 -4.21 -4.10
C PHE A 197 -15.84 -5.69 -3.89
N HIS A 198 -15.41 -6.60 -4.78
CA HIS A 198 -15.59 -8.05 -4.60
C HIS A 198 -17.01 -8.60 -4.90
N LYS A 199 -17.91 -7.84 -5.56
CA LYS A 199 -19.15 -8.40 -6.14
C LYS A 199 -18.90 -9.25 -7.40
N VAL A 200 -17.72 -9.13 -7.97
CA VAL A 200 -17.29 -9.85 -9.17
C VAL A 200 -16.57 -11.13 -8.73
N PRO A 201 -16.99 -12.31 -9.22
CA PRO A 201 -16.29 -13.58 -8.96
C PRO A 201 -14.80 -13.46 -9.23
N GLU A 202 -13.94 -14.12 -8.46
CA GLU A 202 -12.48 -14.03 -8.61
C GLU A 202 -12.02 -14.28 -10.06
N ARG A 203 -12.70 -15.21 -10.76
CA ARG A 203 -12.51 -15.52 -12.19
C ARG A 203 -12.69 -14.35 -13.18
N LYS A 204 -13.33 -13.25 -12.76
CA LYS A 204 -13.57 -12.05 -13.59
C LYS A 204 -12.70 -10.85 -13.18
N ARG A 205 -11.73 -11.03 -12.27
CA ARG A 205 -10.78 -9.98 -11.91
C ARG A 205 -9.67 -9.87 -12.93
N ALA A 206 -9.61 -8.75 -13.64
CA ALA A 206 -8.51 -8.48 -14.55
C ALA A 206 -7.23 -8.07 -13.81
N ALA A 207 -7.32 -7.61 -12.54
CA ALA A 207 -6.18 -7.25 -11.68
C ALA A 207 -6.11 -8.12 -10.42
N SER A 208 -4.90 -8.23 -9.85
CA SER A 208 -4.66 -9.05 -8.66
C SER A 208 -5.32 -8.50 -7.38
N TYR A 209 -5.58 -7.19 -7.29
CA TYR A 209 -6.20 -6.56 -6.13
C TYR A 209 -6.82 -5.19 -6.46
N ALA A 210 -7.77 -4.76 -5.63
CA ALA A 210 -8.28 -3.39 -5.62
C ALA A 210 -7.31 -2.47 -4.85
N THR A 211 -7.28 -1.18 -5.19
CA THR A 211 -6.47 -0.19 -4.48
C THR A 211 -7.34 0.91 -3.89
N LEU A 212 -6.95 1.40 -2.72
CA LEU A 212 -7.61 2.53 -2.04
C LEU A 212 -6.60 3.66 -1.91
N THR A 213 -7.07 4.90 -2.07
CA THR A 213 -6.30 6.10 -1.76
C THR A 213 -7.14 7.10 -0.98
N CYS A 214 -6.51 7.81 -0.04
CA CYS A 214 -7.13 8.87 0.73
C CYS A 214 -7.02 10.20 -0.02
N MET A 215 -8.15 10.88 -0.20
CA MET A 215 -8.26 12.20 -0.86
C MET A 215 -8.37 13.36 0.15
N GLY A 216 -8.22 13.04 1.44
CA GLY A 216 -8.40 13.94 2.56
C GLY A 216 -9.87 14.29 2.85
N ASN A 217 -10.12 14.80 4.06
CA ASN A 217 -11.44 15.20 4.55
C ASN A 217 -12.45 14.03 4.53
N ALA A 218 -12.03 12.86 5.00
CA ALA A 218 -12.77 11.61 4.98
C ALA A 218 -13.24 11.16 3.58
N ARG A 219 -12.59 11.63 2.50
CA ARG A 219 -12.89 11.20 1.14
C ARG A 219 -11.85 10.21 0.65
N PHE A 220 -12.31 9.21 -0.07
CA PHE A 220 -11.51 8.11 -0.55
C PHE A 220 -11.86 7.77 -2.00
N CYS A 221 -10.89 7.18 -2.68
CA CYS A 221 -11.07 6.65 -4.03
C CYS A 221 -10.62 5.19 -4.05
N LEU A 222 -11.53 4.32 -4.46
CA LEU A 222 -11.31 2.90 -4.70
C LEU A 222 -11.16 2.68 -6.20
N VAL A 223 -10.13 1.92 -6.59
CA VAL A 223 -9.86 1.56 -7.98
C VAL A 223 -9.82 0.05 -8.13
N GLU A 224 -10.58 -0.45 -9.10
CA GLU A 224 -10.67 -1.86 -9.46
C GLU A 224 -10.49 -2.02 -10.97
N CYS A 225 -9.97 -3.17 -11.39
CA CYS A 225 -9.91 -3.56 -12.79
C CYS A 225 -10.59 -4.91 -12.95
N VAL A 226 -11.67 -4.93 -13.73
CA VAL A 226 -12.51 -6.12 -13.94
C VAL A 226 -12.56 -6.46 -15.42
N VAL A 227 -12.78 -7.74 -15.73
CA VAL A 227 -13.14 -8.16 -17.08
C VAL A 227 -14.57 -7.70 -17.37
N ARG A 228 -14.82 -7.20 -18.58
CA ARG A 228 -16.16 -6.78 -19.01
C ARG A 228 -17.12 -7.97 -18.99
N GLU A 229 -18.39 -7.70 -18.69
CA GLU A 229 -19.37 -8.78 -18.47
C GLU A 229 -19.54 -9.71 -19.68
N GLU A 230 -19.40 -9.17 -20.88
CA GLU A 230 -19.58 -9.82 -22.19
C GLU A 230 -18.31 -10.49 -22.72
N VAL A 231 -17.20 -10.48 -21.97
CA VAL A 231 -15.91 -10.99 -22.40
C VAL A 231 -15.46 -12.11 -21.46
N GLU A 232 -15.02 -13.23 -22.03
CA GLU A 232 -14.41 -14.30 -21.25
C GLU A 232 -13.02 -13.89 -20.79
N TYR A 233 -12.60 -14.37 -19.61
CA TYR A 233 -11.33 -13.95 -18.99
C TYR A 233 -10.12 -14.20 -19.90
N GLU A 234 -10.12 -15.31 -20.63
CA GLU A 234 -9.04 -15.71 -21.54
C GLU A 234 -8.92 -14.77 -22.76
N ASP A 235 -10.05 -14.19 -23.18
CA ASP A 235 -10.15 -13.28 -24.33
C ASP A 235 -10.04 -11.80 -23.92
N ALA A 236 -10.02 -11.50 -22.62
CA ALA A 236 -10.06 -10.14 -22.09
C ALA A 236 -8.71 -9.39 -22.17
N LEU A 237 -7.64 -10.10 -22.53
CA LEU A 237 -6.29 -9.57 -22.59
C LEU A 237 -5.85 -9.28 -24.03
N GLY A 238 -4.99 -8.27 -24.18
CA GLY A 238 -4.56 -7.76 -25.49
C GLY A 238 -5.27 -6.45 -25.85
N ASP A 239 -5.24 -6.12 -27.14
CA ASP A 239 -5.84 -4.91 -27.72
C ASP A 239 -7.33 -5.10 -28.05
N CYS A 240 -8.08 -5.66 -27.11
CA CYS A 240 -9.49 -6.03 -27.30
C CYS A 240 -10.45 -5.24 -26.41
N ASP A 241 -9.95 -4.26 -25.65
CA ASP A 241 -10.79 -3.45 -24.74
C ASP A 241 -11.67 -4.31 -23.81
N GLY A 242 -11.17 -5.50 -23.46
CA GLY A 242 -11.87 -6.52 -22.68
C GLY A 242 -11.96 -6.22 -21.19
N CYS A 243 -11.27 -5.18 -20.73
CA CYS A 243 -11.20 -4.79 -19.32
C CYS A 243 -11.89 -3.44 -19.06
N MET A 244 -12.30 -3.24 -17.81
CA MET A 244 -12.89 -2.00 -17.32
C MET A 244 -12.24 -1.58 -16.00
N LEU A 245 -11.81 -0.32 -15.93
CA LEU A 245 -11.40 0.35 -14.70
C LEU A 245 -12.65 0.91 -14.02
N LEU A 246 -12.92 0.47 -12.80
CA LEU A 246 -13.95 1.05 -11.95
C LEU A 246 -13.26 1.99 -10.95
N MET A 247 -13.65 3.25 -10.98
CA MET A 247 -13.18 4.27 -10.03
C MET A 247 -14.36 4.73 -9.19
N THR A 248 -14.37 4.35 -7.91
CA THR A 248 -15.43 4.72 -6.96
C THR A 248 -14.91 5.73 -5.95
N LYS A 249 -15.42 6.95 -6.03
CA LYS A 249 -15.16 8.03 -5.06
C LYS A 249 -16.27 8.05 -4.02
N PHE A 250 -15.94 8.22 -2.75
CA PHE A 250 -16.92 8.28 -1.67
C PHE A 250 -16.35 9.03 -0.46
N GLY A 251 -17.24 9.57 0.36
CA GLY A 251 -16.91 10.03 1.71
C GLY A 251 -17.25 8.98 2.76
N LEU A 252 -16.65 9.10 3.92
CA LEU A 252 -16.97 8.33 5.12
C LEU A 252 -17.42 9.26 6.25
N LYS A 253 -18.35 8.79 7.07
CA LYS A 253 -18.74 9.45 8.32
C LYS A 253 -19.21 8.45 9.35
N TYR A 254 -19.11 8.81 10.62
CA TYR A 254 -19.80 8.10 11.69
C TYR A 254 -21.24 8.61 11.82
N SER A 255 -22.18 7.69 11.99
CA SER A 255 -23.56 8.01 12.37
C SER A 255 -23.63 8.44 13.84
N HIS A 256 -24.78 8.95 14.28
CA HIS A 256 -25.02 9.26 15.69
C HIS A 256 -24.89 8.04 16.61
N ASN A 257 -25.12 6.82 16.08
CA ASN A 257 -24.92 5.55 16.78
C ASN A 257 -23.47 5.03 16.66
N GLY A 258 -22.56 5.83 16.10
CA GLY A 258 -21.17 5.44 15.89
C GLY A 258 -20.95 4.44 14.76
N GLU A 259 -21.92 4.16 13.89
CA GLU A 259 -21.72 3.26 12.74
C GLU A 259 -20.95 3.96 11.62
N LEU A 260 -20.02 3.27 10.97
CA LEU A 260 -19.29 3.79 9.82
C LEU A 260 -20.16 3.70 8.56
N GLN A 261 -20.37 4.83 7.88
CA GLN A 261 -21.23 4.93 6.70
C GLN A 261 -20.52 5.61 5.53
N THR A 262 -20.89 5.21 4.31
CA THR A 262 -20.47 5.90 3.08
C THR A 262 -21.46 7.00 2.72
N ILE A 263 -20.94 8.09 2.16
CA ILE A 263 -21.72 9.22 1.64
C ILE A 263 -21.18 9.65 0.29
N ASN A 264 -22.02 10.33 -0.50
CA ASN A 264 -21.62 10.95 -1.78
C ASN A 264 -20.84 9.99 -2.68
N ARG A 265 -21.31 8.74 -2.78
CA ARG A 265 -20.65 7.69 -3.57
C ARG A 265 -20.93 7.92 -5.06
N THR A 266 -19.86 7.99 -5.85
CA THR A 266 -19.91 8.10 -7.31
C THR A 266 -18.95 7.09 -7.92
N THR A 267 -19.43 6.29 -8.86
CA THR A 267 -18.62 5.30 -9.57
C THR A 267 -18.59 5.64 -11.05
N ASN A 268 -17.38 5.77 -11.59
CA ASN A 268 -17.14 5.91 -13.01
C ASN A 268 -16.48 4.63 -13.54
N SER A 269 -16.78 4.28 -14.78
CA SER A 269 -16.16 3.18 -15.49
C SER A 269 -15.41 3.68 -16.72
N TYR A 270 -14.25 3.08 -17.00
CA TYR A 270 -13.43 3.38 -18.16
C TYR A 270 -12.99 2.08 -18.81
N VAL A 271 -13.24 1.94 -20.12
CA VAL A 271 -12.77 0.81 -20.90
C VAL A 271 -11.26 0.92 -21.09
N LEU A 272 -10.55 -0.20 -21.00
CA LEU A 272 -9.12 -0.26 -21.28
C LEU A 272 -8.70 -1.61 -21.85
N SER A 273 -7.66 -1.58 -22.66
CA SER A 273 -6.91 -2.75 -23.09
C SER A 273 -5.84 -3.12 -22.04
N LYS A 274 -5.67 -4.42 -21.78
CA LYS A 274 -4.76 -4.92 -20.75
C LYS A 274 -3.97 -6.11 -21.27
N HIS A 275 -2.65 -6.02 -21.26
CA HIS A 275 -1.80 -7.09 -21.76
C HIS A 275 -1.25 -8.02 -20.67
N ILE A 276 -1.26 -7.58 -19.41
CA ILE A 276 -0.60 -8.29 -18.30
C ILE A 276 -1.51 -8.27 -17.07
N THR A 277 -1.84 -9.45 -16.56
CA THR A 277 -2.70 -9.66 -15.38
C THR A 277 -2.03 -9.26 -14.06
N GLY A 278 -0.70 -9.43 -13.98
CA GLY A 278 0.11 -9.10 -12.79
C GLY A 278 0.24 -7.60 -12.50
N PHE A 279 -0.40 -6.74 -13.29
CA PHE A 279 -0.46 -5.30 -13.06
C PHE A 279 -1.83 -4.90 -12.51
N SER A 280 -1.86 -4.21 -11.37
CA SER A 280 -3.09 -3.64 -10.81
C SER A 280 -3.03 -2.11 -10.94
N PRO A 281 -4.07 -1.45 -11.46
CA PRO A 281 -4.14 0.00 -11.46
C PRO A 281 -4.05 0.57 -10.03
N VAL A 282 -3.30 1.65 -9.88
CA VAL A 282 -3.10 2.32 -8.59
C VAL A 282 -3.54 3.78 -8.75
N ALA A 283 -4.23 4.31 -7.73
CA ALA A 283 -4.57 5.72 -7.65
C ALA A 283 -3.73 6.44 -6.60
N PHE A 284 -3.40 7.68 -6.91
CA PHE A 284 -2.68 8.60 -6.03
C PHE A 284 -3.45 9.90 -5.91
N TRP A 285 -3.38 10.52 -4.73
CA TRP A 285 -3.90 11.84 -4.48
C TRP A 285 -2.78 12.69 -3.88
N MET A 286 -2.46 13.81 -4.54
CA MET A 286 -1.32 14.69 -4.24
C MET A 286 -1.73 16.14 -4.35
#